data_AF-A0AA37PFA0-F1
#
_entry.id   AF-A0AA37PFA0-F1
#
_cell.length_a   1.000
_cell.length_b   1.000
_cell.length_c   1.000
_cell.angle_alpha   90.00
_cell.angle_beta   90.00
_cell.angle_gamma   90.00
#
_symmetry.space_group_name_H-M   'P 1'
#
loop_
_entity.id
_entity.type
_entity.pdbx_description
1 polymer ?
#
loop_
_entity_poly.entity_id
_entity_poly.type
_entity_poly.pdbx_seq_one_letter_code
_entity_poly.pdbx_strand_id
1 'polypeptide(L)'
;MASSREDIAASLVAYHSFIAAQNRCALEVYVLFIATAVQNDLENDEDIKKLRLDGLHTLLDTTLQDFNLSESSKVHTRYDKLAPKISLNGTYVIPRSTPSKPKATRCKYLSVIKETLEEKSRKDI
;
A
#
# COMPACT_ATOMS: atom_id res chain seq x y z
N MET A 1 -10.46 -24.09 -30.15
CA MET A 1 -9.44 -24.67 -29.24
C MET A 1 -9.77 -24.20 -27.83
N ALA A 2 -10.01 -25.12 -26.90
CA ALA A 2 -10.09 -24.77 -25.48
C ALA A 2 -8.67 -24.55 -24.96
N SER A 3 -8.45 -23.50 -24.18
CA SER A 3 -7.14 -23.22 -23.55
C SER A 3 -6.73 -24.40 -22.69
N SER A 4 -5.48 -24.86 -22.79
CA SER A 4 -5.00 -25.93 -21.93
C SER A 4 -4.94 -25.46 -20.47
N ARG A 5 -4.92 -26.41 -19.53
CA ARG A 5 -4.76 -26.07 -18.12
C ARG A 5 -3.41 -25.38 -17.87
N GLU A 6 -2.38 -25.75 -18.63
CA GLU A 6 -1.08 -25.08 -18.60
C GLU A 6 -1.17 -23.63 -19.09
N ASP A 7 -1.89 -23.36 -20.18
CA ASP A 7 -2.05 -22.00 -20.73
C ASP A 7 -2.77 -21.07 -19.76
N ILE A 8 -3.80 -21.58 -19.07
CA ILE A 8 -4.53 -20.84 -18.04
C ILE A 8 -3.60 -20.52 -16.86
N ALA A 9 -2.82 -21.49 -16.39
CA ALA A 9 -1.87 -21.27 -15.29
C ALA A 9 -0.78 -20.26 -15.66
N ALA A 10 -0.21 -20.38 -16.86
CA ALA A 10 0.80 -19.44 -17.36
C ALA A 10 0.24 -18.01 -17.46
N SER A 11 -0.99 -17.86 -17.97
CA SER A 11 -1.67 -16.56 -18.07
C SER A 11 -1.92 -15.93 -16.70
N LEU A 12 -2.33 -16.72 -15.71
CA LEU A 12 -2.52 -16.25 -14.33
C LEU A 12 -1.21 -15.81 -13.69
N VAL A 13 -0.12 -16.55 -13.90
CA VAL A 13 1.21 -16.18 -13.40
C VAL A 13 1.70 -14.87 -14.03
N ALA A 14 1.51 -14.71 -15.34
CA ALA A 14 1.86 -13.48 -16.05
C ALA A 14 1.06 -12.28 -15.53
N TYR A 15 -0.25 -12.45 -15.35
CA TYR A 15 -1.13 -11.42 -14.78
C TYR A 15 -0.68 -11.02 -13.36
N HIS A 16 -0.45 -11.99 -12.47
CA HIS A 16 0.00 -11.69 -11.11
C HIS A 16 1.35 -10.97 -11.07
N SER A 17 2.27 -11.36 -11.96
CA SER A 17 3.58 -10.71 -12.07
C SER A 17 3.45 -9.26 -12.55
N PHE A 18 2.56 -9.01 -13.51
CA PHE A 18 2.28 -7.65 -13.99
C PHE A 18 1.70 -6.76 -12.88
N ILE A 19 0.69 -7.25 -12.15
CA ILE A 19 0.08 -6.50 -11.04
C ILE A 19 1.10 -6.27 -9.92
N ALA A 20 1.91 -7.28 -9.58
CA ALA A 20 2.97 -7.14 -8.59
C ALA A 20 3.98 -6.05 -8.98
N ALA A 21 4.38 -5.96 -10.25
CA ALA A 21 5.30 -4.93 -10.73
C ALA A 21 4.68 -3.53 -10.66
N GLN A 22 3.43 -3.37 -11.07
CA GLN A 22 2.71 -2.09 -10.99
C GLN A 22 2.57 -1.61 -9.54
N ASN A 23 2.16 -2.50 -8.64
CA ASN A 23 2.02 -2.18 -7.22
C ASN A 23 3.36 -1.89 -6.54
N ARG A 24 4.46 -2.49 -7.02
CA ARG A 24 5.82 -2.19 -6.56
C ARG A 24 6.22 -0.76 -6.91
N CYS A 25 6.00 -0.36 -8.16
CA CYS A 25 6.26 0.99 -8.64
C CYS A 25 5.42 2.03 -7.87
N ALA A 26 4.12 1.75 -7.65
CA ALA A 26 3.28 2.62 -6.84
C ALA A 26 3.81 2.76 -5.41
N LEU A 27 4.22 1.65 -4.78
CA LEU A 27 4.77 1.67 -3.43
C LEU A 27 6.10 2.40 -3.33
N GLU A 28 6.96 2.35 -4.34
CA GLU A 28 8.20 3.14 -4.37
C GLU A 28 7.91 4.63 -4.22
N VAL A 29 6.89 5.12 -4.93
CA VAL A 29 6.45 6.51 -4.85
C VAL A 29 5.85 6.82 -3.48
N TYR A 30 4.87 6.03 -3.03
CA TYR A 30 4.17 6.28 -1.77
C TYR A 30 5.06 6.15 -0.53
N VAL A 31 5.91 5.12 -0.47
CA VAL A 31 6.85 4.92 0.64
C VAL A 31 7.80 6.11 0.74
N LEU A 32 8.31 6.61 -0.39
CA LEU A 32 9.18 7.77 -0.40
C LEU A 32 8.46 8.99 0.16
N PHE A 33 7.25 9.31 -0.33
CA PHE A 33 6.48 10.44 0.16
C PHE A 33 6.14 10.36 1.65
N ILE A 34 5.78 9.17 2.13
CA ILE A 34 5.50 8.93 3.55
C ILE A 34 6.80 9.09 4.38
N ALA A 35 7.92 8.57 3.89
CA ALA A 35 9.21 8.66 4.57
C ALA A 35 9.78 10.09 4.60
N THR A 36 9.51 10.91 3.59
CA THR A 36 10.00 12.29 3.49
C THR A 36 9.02 13.32 4.02
N ALA A 37 7.82 12.91 4.45
CA ALA A 37 6.85 13.82 5.06
C ALA A 37 7.47 14.45 6.32
N VAL A 38 7.68 15.77 6.28
CA VAL A 38 8.13 16.60 7.40
C VAL A 38 6.88 17.11 8.10
N GLN A 39 6.68 16.73 9.36
CA GLN A 39 5.67 17.31 10.23
C GLN A 39 6.35 18.25 11.22
N ASN A 40 6.01 19.54 11.14
CA ASN A 40 6.63 20.59 11.94
C ASN A 40 6.16 20.62 13.42
N ASP A 41 5.14 19.83 13.78
CA ASP A 41 4.47 19.85 15.10
C ASP A 41 4.66 18.58 15.94
N LEU A 42 5.54 17.65 15.55
CA LEU A 42 5.83 16.44 16.33
C LEU A 42 7.21 16.53 16.98
N GLU A 43 7.23 16.55 18.31
CA GLU A 43 8.44 16.76 19.11
C GLU A 43 9.36 15.53 19.21
N ASN A 44 8.89 14.32 18.81
CA ASN A 44 9.66 13.07 18.93
C ASN A 44 9.75 12.26 17.63
N ASP A 45 10.97 11.78 17.32
CA ASP A 45 11.29 10.95 16.15
C ASP A 45 10.53 9.59 16.12
N GLU A 46 10.17 9.07 17.30
CA GLU A 46 9.37 7.83 17.41
C GLU A 46 7.90 8.03 17.02
N ASP A 47 7.30 9.17 17.35
CA ASP A 47 5.92 9.49 16.97
C ASP A 47 5.81 9.66 15.44
N ILE A 48 6.83 10.26 14.83
CA ILE A 48 6.94 10.40 13.37
C ILE A 48 7.05 9.02 12.70
N LYS A 49 7.90 8.12 13.21
CA LYS A 49 8.02 6.74 12.66
C LYS A 49 6.71 5.96 12.75
N LYS A 50 6.01 6.07 13.87
CA LYS A 50 4.71 5.41 14.07
C LYS A 50 3.65 5.94 13.09
N LEU A 51 3.60 7.25 12.89
CA LEU A 51 2.64 7.88 11.99
C LEU A 51 2.90 7.53 10.52
N ARG A 52 4.18 7.42 10.13
CA ARG A 52 4.60 6.94 8.82
C ARG A 52 4.19 5.48 8.57
N LEU A 53 4.37 4.62 9.57
CA LEU A 53 3.89 3.24 9.49
C LEU A 53 2.36 3.19 9.37
N ASP A 54 1.64 4.01 10.13
CA ASP A 54 0.17 4.05 10.12
C ASP A 54 -0.41 4.56 8.78
N GLY A 55 0.25 5.53 8.15
CA GLY A 55 -0.07 5.95 6.79
C GLY A 55 0.09 4.81 5.78
N LEU A 56 1.15 4.01 5.92
CA LEU A 56 1.40 2.87 5.04
C LEU A 56 0.46 1.69 5.32
N HIS A 57 0.10 1.45 6.58
CA HIS A 57 -0.95 0.52 6.99
C HIS A 57 -2.28 0.82 6.29
N THR A 58 -2.66 2.10 6.29
CA THR A 58 -3.90 2.57 5.66
C THR A 58 -3.89 2.37 4.14
N LEU A 59 -2.76 2.65 3.50
CA LEU A 59 -2.60 2.48 2.06
C LEU A 59 -2.67 1.01 1.63
N LEU A 60 -2.12 0.12 2.45
CA LEU A 60 -2.05 -1.32 2.18
C LEU A 60 -3.23 -2.11 2.73
N ASP A 61 -4.16 -1.46 3.45
CA ASP A 61 -5.30 -2.07 4.12
C ASP A 61 -4.88 -3.31 4.94
N THR A 62 -3.70 -3.26 5.57
CA THR A 62 -3.06 -4.40 6.23
C THR A 62 -2.22 -4.00 7.43
N THR A 63 -2.05 -4.91 8.38
CA THR A 63 -1.21 -4.69 9.57
C THR A 63 0.25 -5.08 9.28
N LEU A 64 1.05 -4.13 8.78
CA LEU A 64 2.52 -4.22 8.62
C LEU A 64 3.30 -4.65 9.89
N GLN A 65 2.75 -4.42 11.09
CA GLN A 65 3.32 -4.92 12.35
C GLN A 65 3.40 -6.46 12.38
N ASP A 66 2.41 -7.15 11.80
CA ASP A 66 2.37 -8.61 11.72
C ASP A 66 3.51 -9.17 10.84
N PHE A 67 4.15 -8.31 10.04
CA PHE A 67 5.26 -8.64 9.16
C PHE A 67 6.63 -8.19 9.70
N ASN A 68 6.71 -7.81 10.98
CA ASN A 68 7.93 -7.33 11.64
C ASN A 68 8.62 -6.18 10.87
N LEU A 69 7.82 -5.24 10.36
CA LEU A 69 8.32 -4.03 9.71
C LEU A 69 8.37 -2.90 10.73
N SER A 70 9.57 -2.56 11.19
CA SER A 70 9.80 -1.45 12.13
C SER A 70 9.94 -0.08 11.45
N GLU A 71 10.11 -0.04 10.13
CA GLU A 71 10.29 1.18 9.35
C GLU A 71 9.60 1.05 7.99
N SER A 72 9.01 2.14 7.50
CA SER A 72 8.35 2.21 6.18
C SER A 72 9.32 1.95 5.02
N SER A 73 10.59 2.35 5.16
CA SER A 73 11.66 2.12 4.18
C SER A 73 11.91 0.63 3.87
N LYS A 74 11.67 -0.26 4.85
CA LYS A 74 11.91 -1.71 4.72
C LYS A 74 10.84 -2.44 3.92
N VAL A 75 9.72 -1.77 3.62
CA VAL A 75 8.62 -2.35 2.82
C VAL A 75 9.10 -2.67 1.41
N HIS A 76 9.94 -1.81 0.83
CA HIS A 76 10.45 -2.03 -0.50
C HIS A 76 11.40 -3.24 -0.58
N THR A 77 12.33 -3.36 0.38
CA THR A 77 13.27 -4.49 0.44
C THR A 77 12.57 -5.83 0.70
N ARG A 78 11.41 -5.82 1.37
CA ARG A 78 10.62 -7.03 1.64
C ARG A 78 9.45 -7.23 0.68
N TYR A 79 9.34 -6.44 -0.38
CA TYR A 79 8.17 -6.43 -1.26
C TYR A 79 7.83 -7.82 -1.79
N ASP A 80 8.81 -8.57 -2.32
CA ASP A 80 8.55 -9.89 -2.92
C ASP A 80 8.02 -10.92 -1.90
N LYS A 81 8.33 -10.73 -0.62
CA LYS A 81 7.81 -11.56 0.49
C LYS A 81 6.44 -11.08 1.00
N LEU A 82 6.15 -9.79 0.87
CA LEU A 82 4.91 -9.16 1.32
C LEU A 82 3.82 -9.29 0.27
N ALA A 83 4.14 -9.05 -1.00
CA ALA A 83 3.20 -8.97 -2.10
C ALA A 83 2.19 -10.13 -2.16
N PRO A 84 2.59 -11.41 -2.04
CA PRO A 84 1.62 -12.50 -1.99
C PRO A 84 0.84 -12.58 -0.68
N LYS A 85 1.40 -12.13 0.45
CA LYS A 85 0.75 -12.20 1.78
C LYS A 85 -0.31 -11.13 1.98
N ILE A 86 -0.10 -9.96 1.39
CA ILE A 86 -1.01 -8.82 1.44
C ILE A 86 -1.68 -8.55 0.08
N SER A 87 -1.63 -9.55 -0.81
CA SER A 87 -2.35 -9.58 -2.09
C SER A 87 -2.01 -8.45 -3.08
N LEU A 88 -0.80 -7.88 -3.00
CA LEU A 88 -0.29 -6.89 -3.96
C LEU A 88 0.12 -7.50 -5.30
N ASN A 89 0.14 -8.82 -5.42
CA ASN A 89 0.32 -9.53 -6.69
C ASN A 89 -1.02 -9.81 -7.41
N GLY A 90 -2.12 -9.20 -6.97
CA GLY A 90 -3.44 -9.40 -7.59
C GLY A 90 -4.15 -10.67 -7.13
N THR A 91 -3.62 -11.42 -6.16
CA THR A 91 -4.31 -12.57 -5.56
C THR A 91 -5.27 -12.16 -4.44
N TYR A 92 -5.86 -10.96 -4.52
CA TYR A 92 -6.74 -10.43 -3.47
C TYR A 92 -7.97 -11.30 -3.31
N VAL A 93 -7.88 -12.28 -2.42
CA VAL A 93 -9.02 -12.98 -1.88
C VAL A 93 -9.62 -12.02 -0.88
N ILE A 94 -10.71 -11.35 -1.25
CA ILE A 94 -11.52 -10.57 -0.30
C ILE A 94 -11.75 -11.49 0.90
N PRO A 95 -11.14 -11.24 2.07
CA PRO A 95 -11.48 -11.99 3.25
C PRO A 95 -12.99 -11.83 3.40
N ARG A 96 -13.71 -12.93 3.62
CA ARG A 96 -15.13 -12.88 3.97
C ARG A 96 -15.25 -12.31 5.39
N SER A 97 -14.77 -11.09 5.61
CA SER A 97 -14.76 -10.43 6.90
C SER A 97 -16.14 -9.84 7.15
N THR A 98 -16.66 -10.20 8.31
CA THR A 98 -17.81 -9.61 8.99
C THR A 98 -17.72 -8.08 8.95
N PRO A 99 -18.87 -7.37 8.94
CA PRO A 99 -18.92 -5.94 8.69
C PRO A 99 -18.34 -5.15 9.87
N SER A 100 -17.04 -4.91 9.88
CA SER A 100 -16.44 -3.92 10.79
C SER A 100 -16.45 -2.55 10.11
N LYS A 101 -17.16 -1.60 10.74
CA LYS A 101 -17.01 -0.16 10.50
C LYS A 101 -15.67 0.29 11.13
N PRO A 102 -14.94 1.25 10.52
CA PRO A 102 -15.51 2.54 10.14
C PRO A 102 -15.13 3.00 8.71
N LYS A 103 -15.93 2.60 7.71
CA LYS A 103 -15.86 3.15 6.34
C LYS A 103 -15.91 4.69 6.30
N ALA A 104 -16.63 5.33 7.22
CA ALA A 104 -16.80 6.78 7.23
C ALA A 104 -15.51 7.55 7.57
N THR A 105 -14.75 7.08 8.56
CA THR A 105 -13.45 7.67 8.93
C THR A 105 -12.42 7.45 7.80
N ARG A 106 -12.45 6.26 7.17
CA ARG A 106 -11.62 5.91 6.02
C ARG A 106 -11.87 6.81 4.80
N CYS A 107 -13.14 7.06 4.45
CA CYS A 107 -13.47 7.96 3.35
C CYS A 107 -13.03 9.40 3.65
N LYS A 108 -13.17 9.88 4.89
CA LYS A 108 -12.71 11.24 5.26
C LYS A 108 -11.21 11.40 5.09
N TYR A 109 -10.41 10.44 5.53
CA TYR A 109 -8.95 10.51 5.41
C TYR A 109 -8.50 10.48 3.94
N LEU A 110 -9.09 9.63 3.11
CA LEU A 110 -8.78 9.58 1.67
C LEU A 110 -9.17 10.86 0.93
N SER A 111 -10.25 11.54 1.34
CA SER A 111 -10.60 12.85 0.79
C SER A 111 -9.55 13.91 1.09
N VAL A 112 -8.99 13.92 2.31
CA VAL A 112 -7.92 14.87 2.69
C VAL A 112 -6.64 14.62 1.88
N ILE A 113 -6.26 13.35 1.69
CA ILE A 113 -5.11 13.00 0.84
C ILE A 113 -5.33 13.48 -0.59
N LYS A 114 -6.54 13.25 -1.15
CA LYS A 114 -6.89 13.69 -2.50
C LYS A 114 -6.81 15.21 -2.65
N GLU A 115 -7.37 15.96 -1.71
CA GLU A 115 -7.36 17.42 -1.73
C GLU A 115 -5.93 17.97 -1.65
N THR A 116 -5.08 17.37 -0.80
CA THR A 116 -3.67 17.74 -0.67
C THR A 116 -2.88 17.45 -1.96
N LEU A 117 -3.18 16.33 -2.64
CA LEU A 117 -2.57 15.98 -3.92
C LEU A 117 -2.95 16.96 -5.03
N GLU A 118 -4.23 17.33 -5.09
CA GLU A 118 -4.71 18.31 -6.07
C GLU A 118 -4.08 19.69 -5.84
N GLU A 119 -3.98 20.13 -4.58
CA GLU A 119 -3.39 21.42 -4.23
C GLU A 119 -1.90 21.49 -4.57
N LYS A 120 -1.13 20.43 -4.29
CA LYS A 120 0.29 20.36 -4.68
C LYS A 120 0.47 20.33 -6.20
N SER A 121 -0.36 19.57 -6.93
CA SER A 121 -0.27 19.53 -8.40
C SER A 121 -0.55 20.88 -9.06
N ARG A 122 -1.35 21.75 -8.41
CA ARG A 122 -1.65 23.11 -8.89
C ARG A 122 -0.59 24.14 -8.50
N LYS A 123 0.26 23.86 -7.50
CA LYS A 123 1.35 24.73 -7.04
C LYS A 123 2.67 24.49 -7.78
N ASP A 124 2.80 23.35 -8.47
CA ASP A 124 3.96 23.00 -9.31
C ASP A 124 3.78 23.44 -10.79
N ILE A 125 2.85 24.37 -11.07
CA ILE A 125 2.67 25.11 -12.34
C ILE A 125 2.85 26.61 -12.03
#